data_AF-A0A0C2F7N3-F1
#
_entry.id   AF-A0A0C2F7N3-F1
#
_cell.length_a   1.000
_cell.length_b   1.000
_cell.length_c   1.000
_cell.angle_alpha   90.00
_cell.angle_beta   90.00
_cell.angle_gamma   90.00
#
_symmetry.space_group_name_H-M   'P 1'
#
loop_
_entity.id
_entity.type
_entity.pdbx_description
1 polymer ?
#
loop_
_entity_poly.entity_id
_entity_poly.type
_entity_poly.pdbx_seq_one_letter_code
_entity_poly.pdbx_strand_id
1 'polypeptide(L)'
;CEDMIVSALCQESCVSILSWAADGGSQYVAHRAQSFLESEFSQIASTHCLFDISLDSLIRCAQSQFIQATEVELLEAVIRWGEHELLRRMEEREPNVVADTSHSISRR
;
A
#
# COMPACT_ATOMS: atom_id res chain seq x y z
N CYS A 1 -5.04 -24.62 -2.94
CA CYS A 1 -3.94 -23.67 -2.64
C CYS A 1 -4.49 -22.30 -2.24
N GLU A 2 -5.45 -21.75 -2.99
CA GLU A 2 -6.02 -20.42 -2.70
C GLU A 2 -6.70 -20.33 -1.32
N ASP A 3 -7.47 -21.35 -0.91
CA ASP A 3 -8.10 -21.36 0.42
C ASP A 3 -7.10 -21.27 1.58
N MET A 4 -5.92 -21.89 1.43
CA MET A 4 -4.85 -21.77 2.42
C MET A 4 -4.31 -20.34 2.51
N ILE A 5 -4.14 -19.67 1.37
CA ILE A 5 -3.70 -18.26 1.32
C ILE A 5 -4.75 -17.35 1.97
N VAL A 6 -6.03 -17.57 1.65
CA VAL A 6 -7.14 -16.84 2.26
C VAL A 6 -7.21 -17.08 3.78
N SER A 7 -6.95 -18.30 4.24
CA SER A 7 -6.90 -18.60 5.68
C SER A 7 -5.72 -17.94 6.41
N ALA A 8 -4.70 -17.50 5.68
CA ALA A 8 -3.54 -16.79 6.23
C ALA A 8 -3.73 -15.27 6.27
N LEU A 9 -4.89 -14.74 5.84
CA LEU A 9 -5.20 -13.32 5.95
C LEU A 9 -5.26 -12.89 7.42
N CYS A 10 -4.42 -11.92 7.76
CA CYS A 10 -4.40 -11.19 9.00
C CYS A 10 -3.97 -9.74 8.71
N GLN A 11 -3.89 -8.90 9.73
CA GLN A 11 -3.59 -7.47 9.55
C GLN A 11 -2.25 -7.23 8.88
N GLU A 12 -1.25 -8.06 9.21
CA GLU A 12 0.12 -7.97 8.70
C GLU A 12 0.28 -8.56 7.30
N SER A 13 -0.54 -9.56 6.93
CA SER A 13 -0.42 -10.27 5.65
C SER A 13 -1.39 -9.74 4.59
N CYS A 14 -2.46 -9.05 4.99
CA CYS A 14 -3.54 -8.65 4.08
C CYS A 14 -3.03 -7.86 2.87
N VAL A 15 -2.22 -6.83 3.11
CA VAL A 15 -1.81 -5.89 2.06
C VAL A 15 -0.84 -6.55 1.08
N SER A 16 0.10 -7.34 1.58
CA SER A 16 1.05 -8.08 0.74
C SER A 16 0.37 -9.19 -0.07
N ILE A 17 -0.57 -9.94 0.54
CA ILE A 17 -1.38 -10.95 -0.16
C ILE A 17 -2.25 -10.28 -1.24
N LEU A 18 -2.87 -9.14 -0.93
CA LEU A 18 -3.70 -8.40 -1.88
C LEU A 18 -2.87 -7.91 -3.07
N SER A 19 -1.71 -7.32 -2.82
CA SER A 19 -0.80 -6.85 -3.88
C SER A 19 -0.37 -8.00 -4.79
N TRP A 20 0.11 -9.11 -4.23
CA TRP A 20 0.48 -10.29 -5.01
C TRP A 20 -0.70 -10.85 -5.82
N ALA A 21 -1.88 -10.93 -5.21
CA ALA A 21 -3.05 -11.50 -5.85
C ALA A 21 -3.55 -10.62 -7.01
N ALA A 22 -3.47 -9.30 -6.86
CA ALA A 22 -3.79 -8.32 -7.90
C ALA A 22 -2.77 -8.34 -9.06
N ASP A 23 -1.49 -8.57 -8.77
CA ASP A 23 -0.39 -8.66 -9.75
C ASP A 23 -0.32 -10.04 -10.45
N GLY A 24 -1.48 -10.60 -10.78
CA GLY A 24 -1.60 -11.84 -11.55
C GLY A 24 -1.56 -13.13 -10.72
N GLY A 25 -1.59 -13.04 -9.39
CA GLY A 25 -1.66 -14.22 -8.51
C GLY A 25 -2.98 -14.98 -8.61
N SER A 26 -4.07 -14.40 -8.10
CA SER A 26 -5.42 -15.01 -8.16
C SER A 26 -6.51 -13.97 -7.93
N GLN A 27 -7.47 -13.89 -8.86
CA GLN A 27 -8.61 -12.99 -8.71
C GLN A 27 -9.48 -13.34 -7.50
N TYR A 28 -9.66 -14.64 -7.20
CA TYR A 28 -10.40 -15.06 -6.03
C TYR A 28 -9.73 -14.57 -4.75
N VAL A 29 -8.40 -14.77 -4.62
CA VAL A 29 -7.65 -14.30 -3.45
C VAL A 29 -7.68 -12.77 -3.36
N ALA A 30 -7.54 -12.06 -4.49
CA ALA A 30 -7.61 -10.59 -4.53
C ALA A 30 -8.96 -10.08 -4.00
N HIS A 31 -10.08 -10.69 -4.41
CA HIS A 31 -11.39 -10.35 -3.88
C HIS A 31 -11.51 -10.61 -2.38
N ARG A 32 -11.02 -11.76 -1.90
CA ARG A 32 -11.08 -12.10 -0.46
C ARG A 32 -10.21 -11.17 0.38
N ALA A 33 -9.01 -10.84 -0.09
CA ALA A 33 -8.10 -9.93 0.59
C ALA A 33 -8.63 -8.48 0.57
N GLN A 34 -9.25 -8.03 -0.53
CA GLN A 34 -9.91 -6.72 -0.59
C GLN A 34 -11.08 -6.63 0.40
N SER A 35 -11.94 -7.66 0.47
CA SER A 35 -13.03 -7.70 1.45
C SER A 35 -12.50 -7.72 2.89
N PHE A 36 -11.39 -8.42 3.15
CA PHE A 36 -10.74 -8.41 4.46
C PHE A 36 -10.18 -7.02 4.80
N LEU A 37 -9.55 -6.34 3.83
CA LEU A 37 -9.08 -4.97 3.99
C LEU A 37 -10.23 -4.03 4.36
N GLU A 38 -11.39 -4.15 3.71
CA GLU A 38 -12.57 -3.35 4.03
C GLU A 38 -13.13 -3.65 5.42
N SER A 39 -13.12 -4.92 5.86
CA SER A 39 -13.61 -5.30 7.18
C SER A 39 -12.68 -4.94 8.33
N GLU A 40 -11.37 -4.87 8.07
CA GLU A 40 -10.34 -4.59 9.08
C GLU A 40 -9.69 -3.21 8.86
N PHE A 41 -10.33 -2.33 8.08
CA PHE A 41 -9.70 -1.11 7.56
C PHE A 41 -9.12 -0.24 8.67
N SER A 42 -9.89 0.12 9.71
CA SER A 42 -9.40 0.98 10.79
C SER A 42 -8.20 0.37 11.52
N GLN A 43 -8.17 -0.96 11.69
CA GLN A 43 -7.06 -1.65 12.34
C GLN A 43 -5.82 -1.63 11.45
N ILE A 44 -5.94 -2.01 10.18
CA ILE A 44 -4.82 -2.00 9.22
C ILE A 44 -4.29 -0.57 9.03
N ALA A 45 -5.18 0.42 8.88
CA ALA A 45 -4.84 1.82 8.68
C ALA A 45 -4.16 2.49 9.88
N SER A 46 -4.26 1.89 11.08
CA SER A 46 -3.53 2.32 12.27
C SER A 46 -2.07 1.85 12.32
N THR A 47 -1.69 0.94 11.41
CA THR A 47 -0.34 0.37 11.32
C THR A 47 0.44 0.91 10.11
N HIS A 48 1.71 0.51 10.00
CA HIS A 48 2.54 0.83 8.82
C HIS A 48 2.03 0.20 7.52
N CYS A 49 1.23 -0.87 7.61
CA CYS A 49 0.67 -1.54 6.44
C CYS A 49 -0.20 -0.61 5.58
N LEU A 50 -0.71 0.50 6.16
CA LEU A 50 -1.40 1.56 5.42
C LEU A 50 -0.62 1.98 4.18
N PHE A 51 0.70 2.20 4.33
CA PHE A 51 1.54 2.78 3.28
C PHE A 51 1.84 1.82 2.14
N ASP A 52 1.59 0.52 2.33
CA ASP A 52 1.74 -0.51 1.30
C ASP A 52 0.44 -0.74 0.51
N ILE A 53 -0.69 -0.13 0.93
CA ILE A 53 -1.96 -0.29 0.22
C ILE A 53 -1.87 0.43 -1.12
N SER A 54 -2.26 -0.26 -2.20
CA SER A 54 -2.30 0.34 -3.53
C SER A 54 -3.41 1.40 -3.65
N LEU A 55 -3.18 2.41 -4.49
CA LEU A 55 -4.18 3.46 -4.76
C LEU A 55 -5.53 2.86 -5.19
N ASP A 56 -5.52 1.86 -6.07
CA ASP A 56 -6.75 1.21 -6.53
C ASP A 56 -7.52 0.54 -5.39
N SER A 57 -6.82 -0.02 -4.41
CA SER A 57 -7.46 -0.64 -3.23
C SER A 57 -8.06 0.41 -2.31
N LEU A 58 -7.38 1.55 -2.11
CA LEU A 58 -7.93 2.69 -1.36
C LEU A 58 -9.15 3.30 -2.04
N ILE A 59 -9.15 3.42 -3.37
CA ILE A 59 -10.32 3.86 -4.14
C ILE A 59 -11.49 2.91 -3.92
N ARG A 60 -11.25 1.59 -3.98
CA ARG A 60 -12.29 0.59 -3.67
C ARG A 60 -12.80 0.71 -2.24
N CYS A 61 -11.92 0.89 -1.25
CA CYS A 61 -12.33 1.15 0.14
C CYS A 61 -13.21 2.41 0.24
N ALA A 62 -12.85 3.50 -0.43
CA ALA A 62 -13.62 4.74 -0.41
C ALA A 62 -14.96 4.67 -1.14
N GLN A 63 -15.10 3.74 -2.09
CA GLN A 63 -16.36 3.48 -2.80
C GLN A 63 -17.20 2.37 -2.14
N SER A 64 -16.65 1.65 -1.17
CA SER A 64 -17.31 0.52 -0.53
C SER A 64 -18.38 0.99 0.44
N GLN A 65 -19.57 0.39 0.34
CA GLN A 65 -20.65 0.56 1.30
C GLN A 65 -20.50 -0.35 2.53
N PHE A 66 -19.48 -1.23 2.54
CA PHE A 66 -19.30 -2.25 3.57
C PHE A 66 -18.03 -2.04 4.41
N ILE A 67 -17.27 -0.99 4.14
CA ILE A 67 -16.07 -0.64 4.91
C ILE A 67 -16.39 -0.48 6.39
N GLN A 68 -15.60 -1.12 7.25
CA GLN A 68 -15.72 -1.01 8.70
C GLN A 68 -14.80 0.10 9.22
N ALA A 69 -15.14 1.32 8.83
CA ALA A 69 -14.49 2.55 9.27
C ALA A 69 -15.47 3.71 9.11
N THR A 70 -15.34 4.73 9.95
CA THR A 70 -16.03 6.01 9.76
C THR A 70 -15.44 6.74 8.55
N GLU A 71 -16.24 7.64 7.94
CA GLU A 71 -15.76 8.50 6.84
C GLU A 71 -14.55 9.34 7.25
N VAL A 72 -14.49 9.74 8.53
CA VAL A 72 -13.38 10.51 9.09
C VAL A 72 -12.12 9.66 9.18
N GLU A 73 -12.19 8.44 9.71
CA GLU A 73 -11.05 7.52 9.77
C GLU A 73 -10.49 7.19 8.38
N LEU A 74 -11.38 6.98 7.40
CA LEU A 74 -11.00 6.76 6.01
C LEU A 74 -10.30 7.98 5.42
N LEU A 75 -10.86 9.18 5.60
CA LEU A 75 -10.27 10.42 5.11
C LEU A 75 -8.87 10.66 5.72
N GLU A 76 -8.72 10.49 7.03
CA GLU A 76 -7.44 10.62 7.72
C GLU A 76 -6.41 9.60 7.23
N ALA A 77 -6.82 8.35 6.97
CA ALA A 77 -5.95 7.33 6.39
C ALA A 77 -5.49 7.70 4.98
N VAL A 78 -6.39 8.20 4.13
CA VAL A 78 -6.07 8.63 2.76
C VAL A 78 -5.12 9.83 2.76
N ILE A 79 -5.29 10.79 3.68
CA ILE A 79 -4.37 11.93 3.82
C ILE A 79 -2.96 11.43 4.17
N ARG A 80 -2.83 10.62 5.22
CA ARG A 80 -1.53 10.06 5.63
C ARG A 80 -0.87 9.26 4.52
N TRP A 81 -1.64 8.42 3.83
CA TRP A 81 -1.15 7.66 2.68
C TRP A 81 -0.67 8.58 1.56
N GLY A 82 -1.43 9.62 1.23
CA GLY A 82 -1.10 10.57 0.17
C GLY A 82 0.16 11.39 0.47
N GLU A 83 0.34 11.81 1.72
CA GLU A 83 1.56 12.48 2.19
C GLU A 83 2.79 11.57 2.06
N HIS A 84 2.66 10.31 2.49
CA HIS A 84 3.72 9.33 2.34
C HIS A 84 4.07 9.07 0.86
N GLU A 85 3.07 8.90 0.01
CA GLU A 85 3.27 8.66 -1.43
C GLU A 85 3.91 9.87 -2.12
N LEU A 86 3.59 11.10 -1.70
CA LEU A 86 4.24 12.30 -2.18
C LEU A 86 5.73 12.32 -1.82
N LEU A 87 6.07 12.03 -0.55
CA LEU A 87 7.46 11.97 -0.10
C LEU A 87 8.25 10.90 -0.86
N ARG A 88 7.69 9.69 -0.99
CA ARG A 88 8.31 8.59 -1.76
C ARG A 88 8.64 9.01 -3.19
N ARG A 89 7.70 9.68 -3.88
CA ARG A 89 7.92 10.18 -5.25
C ARG A 89 8.93 11.31 -5.32
N MET A 90 9.05 12.14 -4.28
CA MET A 90 10.08 13.18 -4.23
C MET A 90 11.47 12.55 -4.09
N GLU A 91 11.61 11.55 -3.23
CA GLU A 91 12.86 10.77 -3.05
C GLU A 91 13.28 10.03 -4.33
N GLU A 92 12.32 9.42 -5.05
CA GLU A 92 12.60 8.77 -6.35
C GLU A 92 13.01 9.77 -7.44
N ARG A 93 12.58 11.04 -7.33
CA ARG A 93 12.84 12.08 -8.33
C ARG A 93 14.10 12.87 -8.07
N GLU A 94 14.64 12.91 -6.85
CA GLU A 94 15.96 13.49 -6.61
C GLU A 94 17.01 12.53 -7.20
N PRO A 95 17.66 12.85 -8.35
CA PRO A 95 18.85 12.12 -8.70
C PRO A 95 19.82 12.41 -7.57
N ASN A 96 20.40 11.39 -6.96
CA ASN A 96 21.45 11.58 -5.95
C ASN A 96 22.61 12.34 -6.62
N VAL A 97 22.60 13.69 -6.57
CA VAL A 97 23.47 14.59 -7.35
C VAL A 97 24.94 14.52 -6.88
N VAL A 98 25.24 13.62 -5.94
CA VAL A 98 26.56 13.49 -5.29
C VAL A 98 27.30 12.23 -5.76
N ALA A 99 26.74 11.40 -6.65
CA ALA A 99 27.42 10.17 -7.09
C ALA A 99 28.51 10.38 -8.16
N ASP A 100 28.55 11.53 -8.85
CA ASP A 100 29.42 11.72 -10.04
C ASP A 100 30.45 12.85 -9.97
N THR A 101 30.66 13.51 -8.83
CA THR A 101 31.71 14.54 -8.67
C THR A 101 33.08 13.98 -8.27
N SER A 102 33.26 12.66 -8.27
CA SER A 102 34.50 12.01 -7.82
C SER A 102 35.58 11.85 -8.92
N HIS A 103 35.29 12.18 -10.18
CA HIS A 103 36.20 11.86 -11.31
C HIS A 103 36.86 13.03 -12.05
N SER A 104 36.79 14.26 -11.55
CA SER A 104 37.48 15.40 -12.19
C SER A 104 38.36 16.21 -11.24
N ILE A 105 39.12 15.53 -10.37
CA ILE A 105 40.26 16.13 -9.68
C ILE A 105 41.54 15.38 -10.02
N SER A 106 42.38 16.04 -10.83
CA SER A 106 43.84 15.85 -10.98
C SER A 106 44.35 14.62 -11.75
N ARG A 107 44.79 14.85 -13.01
CA ARG A 107 46.19 14.71 -13.47
C ARG A 107 46.31 14.80 -15.00
N ARG A 108 46.68 15.97 -15.53
CA ARG A 108 47.96 16.26 -16.23
C ARG A 108 47.92 17.64 -16.88
#